data_AF-A0A3C1U3P8-F1
#
_entry.id   AF-A0A3C1U3P8-F1
#
_cell.length_a   1.000
_cell.length_b   1.000
_cell.length_c   1.000
_cell.angle_alpha   90.00
_cell.angle_beta   90.00
_cell.angle_gamma   90.00
#
_symmetry.space_group_name_H-M   'P 1'
#
loop_
_entity.id
_entity.type
_entity.pdbx_description
1 polymer ?
#
loop_
_entity_poly.entity_id
_entity_poly.type
_entity_poly.pdbx_seq_one_letter_code
_entity_poly.pdbx_strand_id
1 'polypeptide(L)' 'LVEMDGFEANEGVILIAATNRPDVLDPALLRPGRFDRQVVVPNPDVVGREKILKV' A
#
# COMPACT_ATOMS: atom_id res chain seq x y z
N LEU A 1 -8.34 9.47 -10.88
CA LEU A 1 -7.71 10.43 -9.93
C LEU A 1 -8.76 11.26 -9.16
N VAL A 2 -9.87 11.69 -9.77
CA VAL A 2 -10.94 12.44 -9.08
C VAL A 2 -11.80 11.58 -8.15
N GLU A 3 -11.89 10.26 -8.40
CA GLU A 3 -12.73 9.35 -7.60
C GLU A 3 -12.22 9.11 -6.17
N MET A 4 -10.94 9.35 -5.89
CA MET A 4 -10.35 9.13 -4.56
C MET A 4 -10.59 10.31 -3.60
N ASP A 5 -10.84 11.50 -4.14
CA ASP A 5 -11.09 12.71 -3.34
C ASP A 5 -12.54 12.75 -2.81
N GLY A 6 -13.40 11.81 -3.22
CA GLY A 6 -14.80 11.70 -2.80
C GLY A 6 -15.03 10.84 -1.55
N PHE A 7 -14.03 10.08 -1.10
CA PHE A 7 -14.11 9.28 0.12
C PHE A 7 -13.79 10.16 1.32
N GLU A 8 -14.79 10.90 1.80
CA GLU A 8 -14.74 11.51 3.14
C GLU A 8 -14.44 10.43 4.19
N ALA A 9 -13.75 10.79 5.28
CA ALA A 9 -13.21 9.87 6.30
C ALA A 9 -14.25 8.99 7.03
N ASN A 10 -15.54 9.11 6.72
CA ASN A 10 -16.67 8.46 7.38
C ASN A 10 -17.34 7.33 6.58
N GLU A 11 -16.87 6.96 5.38
CA GLU A 11 -17.57 5.93 4.57
C GLU A 11 -17.23 4.47 4.93
N GLY A 12 -16.34 4.19 5.90
CA GLY A 12 -16.01 2.81 6.29
C GLY A 12 -15.34 1.98 5.18
N VAL A 13 -14.87 2.63 4.11
CA VAL A 13 -14.16 2.02 2.99
C VAL A 13 -12.64 2.12 3.23
N ILE A 14 -11.94 1.01 3.06
CA ILE A 14 -10.47 0.96 3.12
C ILE A 14 -9.94 0.62 1.73
N LEU A 15 -9.12 1.50 1.18
CA LEU A 15 -8.41 1.26 -0.08
C LEU A 15 -7.02 0.69 0.19
N ILE A 16 -6.69 -0.42 -0.46
CA ILE A 16 -5.36 -1.03 -0.44
C ILE A 16 -4.88 -1.19 -1.88
N ALA A 17 -3.64 -0.77 -2.15
CA ALA A 17 -2.97 -0.96 -3.43
C ALA A 17 -1.58 -1.56 -3.22
N ALA A 18 -1.07 -2.25 -4.24
CA ALA A 18 0.27 -2.82 -4.25
C ALA A 18 0.98 -2.47 -5.57
N THR A 19 2.28 -2.14 -5.49
CA THR A 19 3.13 -1.92 -6.66
C THR A 19 4.52 -2.48 -6.40
N ASN A 20 5.15 -3.02 -7.45
CA ASN A 20 6.57 -3.40 -7.44
C ASN A 20 7.49 -2.29 -8.00
N ARG A 21 6.90 -1.17 -8.46
CA ARG A 21 7.61 -0.02 -9.02
C ARG A 21 7.06 1.28 -8.43
N PRO A 22 7.37 1.61 -7.17
CA PRO A 22 6.91 2.85 -6.54
C PRO A 22 7.51 4.11 -7.20
N ASP A 23 8.65 3.97 -7.87
CA ASP A 23 9.39 5.03 -8.57
C ASP A 23 8.66 5.64 -9.77
N VAL A 24 7.78 4.88 -10.42
CA VAL A 24 7.02 5.34 -11.58
C VAL A 24 5.60 5.79 -11.26
N LEU A 25 5.22 5.78 -9.97
CA LEU A 25 3.89 6.25 -9.56
C LEU A 25 3.76 7.75 -9.76
N ASP A 26 2.57 8.20 -10.16
CA ASP A 26 2.23 9.61 -10.18
C ASP A 26 2.35 10.18 -8.74
N PRO A 27 3.18 11.22 -8.50
CA PRO A 27 3.31 11.85 -7.20
C PRO A 27 1.99 12.36 -6.60
N ALA A 28 0.96 12.60 -7.41
CA ALA A 28 -0.37 12.96 -6.94
C ALA A 28 -1.02 11.90 -6.05
N LEU A 29 -0.72 10.62 -6.27
CA LEU A 29 -1.25 9.49 -5.50
C LEU A 29 -0.69 9.42 -4.07
N LEU A 30 0.48 10.04 -3.84
CA LEU A 30 1.20 10.02 -2.56
C LEU A 30 0.89 11.24 -1.68
N ARG A 31 0.03 12.15 -2.15
CA ARG A 31 -0.39 13.32 -1.37
C ARG A 31 -1.39 12.91 -0.28
N PRO A 32 -1.45 13.66 0.83
CA PRO A 32 -2.46 13.46 1.87
C PRO A 32 -3.88 13.35 1.28
N GLY A 33 -4.69 12.43 1.84
CA GLY A 33 -6.04 12.09 1.40
C GLY A 33 -6.11 11.01 0.31
N ARG A 34 -4.99 10.36 -0.06
CA ARG A 34 -4.94 9.27 -1.04
C ARG A 34 -4.22 8.05 -0.43
N PHE A 35 -3.05 7.67 -0.94
CA PHE A 35 -2.24 6.62 -0.32
C PHE A 35 -1.35 7.19 0.78
N ASP A 36 -2.00 7.55 1.90
CA ASP A 36 -1.35 8.20 3.03
C ASP A 36 -0.38 7.27 3.78
N ARG A 37 -0.67 5.96 3.75
CA ARG A 37 0.14 4.93 4.42
C ARG A 37 0.84 4.07 3.38
N GLN A 38 2.15 4.00 3.50
CA GLN A 38 2.99 3.12 2.70
C GLN A 38 3.60 2.05 3.59
N VAL A 39 3.44 0.80 3.20
CA VAL A 39 4.04 -0.36 3.88
C VAL A 39 4.97 -1.04 2.90
N VAL A 40 6.28 -1.01 3.20
CA VAL A 40 7.28 -1.71 2.40
C VAL A 40 7.28 -3.17 2.80
N VAL A 41 7.17 -4.06 1.81
CA VAL A 41 7.28 -5.50 2.00
C VAL A 41 8.68 -5.94 1.57
N PRO A 42 9.63 -6.14 2.51
CA PRO A 42 10.96 -6.62 2.16
C PRO A 42 10.93 -8.13 1.89
N ASN A 43 12.02 -8.63 1.32
CA ASN A 43 12.23 -10.07 1.24
C ASN A 43 12.28 -10.68 2.65
N PRO A 44 11.72 -11.89 2.85
CA PRO A 44 11.76 -12.56 4.14
C PRO A 44 13.21 -12.89 4.52
N ASP A 45 13.51 -12.75 5.81
CA ASP A 45 14.77 -13.15 6.41
C ASP A 45 14.86 -14.67 6.58
N VAL A 46 15.94 -15.16 7.20
CA VAL A 46 16.12 -16.61 7.42
C VAL A 46 14.96 -17.19 8.23
N VAL A 47 14.57 -16.53 9.33
CA VAL A 47 13.49 -16.98 10.20
C VAL A 47 12.14 -16.95 9.48
N GLY A 48 11.87 -15.91 8.69
CA GLY A 48 10.67 -15.78 7.87
C GLY A 48 10.58 -16.86 6.80
N ARG A 49 11.68 -17.15 6.10
CA ARG A 49 11.75 -18.24 5.11
C ARG A 49 11.47 -19.60 5.73
N GLU A 50 12.05 -19.88 6.91
CA GLU A 50 11.76 -21.11 7.62
C GLU A 50 10.28 -21.25 7.97
N LYS A 51 9.63 -20.17 8.44
CA LYS A 51 8.19 -20.19 8.75
C LYS A 51 7.34 -20.44 7.51
N ILE A 52 7.69 -19.82 6.37
CA ILE A 52 6.97 -20.01 5.10
C ILE A 52 7.03 -21.46 4.63
N LEU A 53 8.17 -22.15 4.80
CA LEU A 53 8.35 -23.54 4.37
C LEU A 53 7.74 -24.58 5.32
N LYS A 54 7.43 -24.21 6.56
CA LYS A 54 6.86 -25.09 7.59
C LYS A 54 5.31 -25.11 7.61
N VAL A 55 4.66 -24.59 6.56
CA VAL A 55 3.19 -24.59 6.40
C VAL A 55 2.59 -25.99 6.33
#